data_AF-A0AAE6WEW2-F1
#
_entry.id   AF-A0AAE6WEW2-F1
#
_cell.length_a   1.000
_cell.length_b   1.000
_cell.length_c   1.000
_cell.angle_alpha   90.00
_cell.angle_beta   90.00
_cell.angle_gamma   90.00
#
_symmetry.space_group_name_H-M   'P 1'
#
loop_
_entity.id
_entity.type
_entity.pdbx_description
1 polymer ?
#
loop_
_entity_poly.entity_id
_entity_poly.type
_entity_poly.pdbx_seq_one_letter_code
_entity_poly.pdbx_strand_id
1 'polypeptide(L)'
;MDFIYLLVRYLNTNIYWRLLGVVVYEFNAYHMTVMYGRNAFGEMLAYAFLPLVFLGYIQISNKNSSGVWTLGIGLGMVMNSHVISALITVLLLLVAELIRGALRRINLEEIKKFFYAGIISILVSFYTLGNMFLLMSKNNLITPNKTLTPIIPDQMWNSMLMNNMGDRTANSWNIVSIASYLLDIVSGEITEIHIFS
;
A
#
# COMPACT_ATOMS: atom_id res chain seq x y z
N MET A 1 20.17 -10.07 0.17
CA MET A 1 20.55 -8.70 0.60
C MET A 1 19.30 -7.87 0.45
N ASP A 2 18.52 -7.80 1.51
CA ASP A 2 17.15 -7.29 1.46
C ASP A 2 17.10 -5.77 1.29
N PHE A 3 16.04 -5.25 0.68
CA PHE A 3 15.91 -3.82 0.42
C PHE A 3 15.94 -2.99 1.70
N ILE A 4 15.46 -3.54 2.82
CA ILE A 4 15.55 -2.94 4.14
C ILE A 4 17.00 -2.77 4.62
N TYR A 5 17.88 -3.74 4.34
CA TYR A 5 19.30 -3.63 4.67
C TYR A 5 19.99 -2.48 3.92
N LEU A 6 19.60 -2.25 2.66
CA LEU A 6 20.08 -1.09 1.88
C LEU A 6 19.61 0.23 2.48
N LEU A 7 18.35 0.31 2.93
CA LEU A 7 17.79 1.50 3.58
C LEU A 7 18.56 1.82 4.87
N VAL A 8 18.72 0.85 5.77
CA VAL A 8 19.37 1.09 7.06
C VAL A 8 20.88 1.35 6.88
N ARG A 9 21.51 0.76 5.86
CA ARG A 9 22.90 1.10 5.47
C ARG A 9 23.05 2.56 5.07
N TYR A 10 22.06 3.10 4.35
CA TYR A 10 22.11 4.48 3.90
C TYR A 10 21.93 5.47 5.05
N LEU A 11 21.16 5.09 6.08
CA LEU A 11 20.88 5.92 7.25
C LEU A 11 21.98 5.84 8.32
N ASN A 12 22.57 4.67 8.54
CA ASN A 12 23.51 4.43 9.64
C ASN A 12 24.78 3.70 9.18
N THR A 13 25.93 4.14 9.69
CA THR A 13 27.23 3.53 9.41
C THR A 13 27.49 2.29 10.26
N ASN A 14 26.90 2.20 11.46
CA ASN A 14 27.16 1.12 12.41
C ASN A 14 26.38 -0.17 12.08
N ILE A 15 27.08 -1.31 12.08
CA ILE A 15 26.52 -2.63 11.75
C ILE A 15 25.44 -3.10 12.73
N TYR A 16 25.54 -2.75 14.01
CA TYR A 16 24.56 -3.18 15.02
C TYR A 16 23.17 -2.61 14.74
N TRP A 17 23.07 -1.31 14.43
CA TRP A 17 21.81 -0.67 14.06
C TRP A 17 21.24 -1.19 12.74
N ARG A 18 22.11 -1.62 11.82
CA ARG A 18 21.71 -2.21 10.54
C ARG A 18 21.07 -3.57 10.74
N LEU A 19 21.70 -4.45 11.51
CA LEU A 19 21.15 -5.77 11.82
C LEU A 19 19.87 -5.67 12.66
N LEU A 20 19.86 -4.78 13.66
CA LEU A 20 18.67 -4.56 14.48
C LEU A 20 17.49 -4.07 13.64
N GLY A 21 17.70 -3.11 12.73
CA GLY A 21 16.64 -2.62 11.85
C GLY A 21 16.10 -3.69 10.90
N VAL A 22 16.95 -4.58 10.37
CA VAL A 22 16.52 -5.71 9.55
C VAL A 22 15.70 -6.70 10.37
N VAL A 23 16.18 -7.09 11.55
CA VAL A 23 15.49 -8.06 12.42
C VAL A 23 14.13 -7.53 12.88
N VAL A 24 14.04 -6.27 13.32
CA VAL A 24 12.75 -5.68 13.74
C VAL A 24 11.76 -5.61 12.59
N TYR A 25 12.23 -5.39 11.36
CA TYR A 25 11.39 -5.33 10.19
C TYR A 25 10.90 -6.71 9.73
N GLU A 26 11.80 -7.70 9.66
CA GLU A 26 11.44 -9.07 9.25
C GLU A 26 10.59 -9.79 10.30
N PHE A 27 10.90 -9.62 11.58
CA PHE A 27 10.14 -10.25 12.68
C PHE A 27 8.97 -9.40 13.17
N ASN A 28 8.54 -8.39 12.41
CA ASN A 28 7.34 -7.67 12.74
C ASN A 28 6.12 -8.61 12.65
N ALA A 29 5.27 -8.62 13.67
CA ALA A 29 4.07 -9.46 13.70
C ALA A 29 3.19 -9.27 12.46
N TYR A 30 3.12 -8.05 11.92
CA TYR A 30 2.41 -7.74 10.68
C TYR A 30 3.00 -8.46 9.46
N HIS A 31 4.33 -8.54 9.35
CA HIS A 31 5.00 -9.25 8.26
C HIS A 31 4.68 -10.75 8.32
N MET A 32 4.73 -11.36 9.50
CA MET A 32 4.36 -12.77 9.69
C MET A 32 2.88 -13.02 9.36
N THR A 33 1.95 -12.14 9.74
CA THR A 33 0.53 -12.31 9.42
C THR A 33 0.26 -12.16 7.92
N VAL A 34 0.93 -11.24 7.23
CA VAL A 34 0.81 -11.09 5.77
C VAL A 34 1.39 -12.29 5.04
N MET A 35 2.55 -12.80 5.46
CA MET A 35 3.19 -13.97 4.84
C MET A 35 2.44 -15.28 5.11
N TYR A 36 2.03 -15.53 6.36
CA TYR A 36 1.55 -16.85 6.79
C TYR A 36 0.05 -16.89 7.09
N GLY A 37 -0.59 -15.75 7.36
CA GLY A 37 -2.00 -15.67 7.75
C GLY A 37 -2.95 -15.45 6.58
N ARG A 38 -2.63 -14.51 5.68
CA ARG A 38 -3.54 -14.10 4.57
C ARG A 38 -3.14 -14.61 3.18
N ASN A 39 -1.93 -15.18 3.01
CA ASN A 39 -1.36 -15.65 1.74
C ASN A 39 -1.52 -14.64 0.57
N ALA A 40 -1.57 -13.34 0.87
CA ALA A 40 -1.74 -12.28 -0.12
C ALA A 40 -0.37 -11.95 -0.72
N PHE A 41 0.06 -12.75 -1.70
CA PHE A 41 1.40 -12.64 -2.31
C PHE A 41 1.70 -11.23 -2.87
N GLY A 42 0.68 -10.55 -3.42
CA GLY A 42 0.80 -9.17 -3.90
C GLY A 42 1.09 -8.16 -2.77
N GLU A 43 0.45 -8.30 -1.61
CA GLU A 43 0.71 -7.44 -0.45
C GLU A 43 2.10 -7.69 0.14
N MET A 44 2.52 -8.96 0.18
CA MET A 44 3.86 -9.35 0.62
C MET A 44 4.95 -8.72 -0.27
N LEU A 45 4.80 -8.81 -1.60
CA LEU A 45 5.73 -8.18 -2.54
C LEU A 45 5.74 -6.66 -2.40
N ALA A 46 4.57 -6.03 -2.29
CA ALA A 46 4.47 -4.60 -2.06
C ALA A 46 5.21 -4.18 -0.77
N TYR A 47 5.13 -4.99 0.29
CA TYR A 47 5.86 -4.74 1.52
C TYR A 47 7.37 -4.85 1.33
N ALA A 48 7.84 -5.87 0.59
CA ALA A 48 9.27 -6.05 0.31
C ALA A 48 9.90 -4.87 -0.47
N PHE A 49 9.14 -4.25 -1.39
CA PHE A 49 9.63 -3.10 -2.17
C PHE A 49 9.48 -1.75 -1.44
N LEU A 50 8.73 -1.70 -0.34
CA LEU A 50 8.46 -0.46 0.40
C LEU A 50 9.75 0.24 0.93
N PRO A 51 10.75 -0.48 1.48
CA PRO A 51 12.02 0.14 1.89
C PRO A 51 12.76 0.80 0.74
N LEU A 52 12.64 0.27 -0.48
CA LEU A 52 13.27 0.85 -1.68
C LEU A 52 12.67 2.22 -2.03
N VAL A 53 11.36 2.37 -1.86
CA VAL A 53 10.65 3.65 -2.05
C VAL A 53 11.17 4.70 -1.07
N PHE A 54 11.26 4.36 0.21
CA PHE A 54 11.79 5.27 1.23
C PHE A 54 13.27 5.60 1.00
N LEU A 55 14.06 4.65 0.52
CA LEU A 55 15.46 4.87 0.18
C LEU A 55 15.58 5.91 -0.94
N GLY A 56 14.77 5.78 -2.00
CA GLY A 56 14.72 6.76 -3.08
C GLY A 56 14.29 8.15 -2.61
N TYR A 57 13.31 8.21 -1.70
CA TYR A 57 12.84 9.47 -1.11
C TYR A 57 13.96 10.19 -0.36
N ILE A 58 14.68 9.49 0.52
CA ILE A 58 15.78 10.07 1.30
C ILE A 58 16.94 10.46 0.37
N GLN A 59 17.24 9.69 -0.67
CA GLN A 59 18.25 10.05 -1.67
C GLN A 59 17.90 11.37 -2.38
N ILE A 60 16.65 11.58 -2.79
CA ILE A 60 16.21 12.83 -3.43
C ILE A 60 16.38 14.00 -2.46
N SER A 61 16.00 13.83 -1.19
CA SER A 61 16.14 14.85 -0.15
C SER A 61 17.59 15.18 0.21
N ASN A 62 18.50 14.21 0.06
CA ASN A 62 19.94 14.43 0.16
C ASN A 62 20.55 14.94 -1.16
N LYS A 63 19.72 15.47 -2.07
CA LYS A 63 20.09 16.01 -3.39
C LYS A 63 20.74 15.00 -4.34
N ASN A 64 20.70 13.70 -4.05
CA ASN A 64 21.27 12.68 -4.91
C ASN A 64 20.35 12.38 -6.11
N SER A 65 20.89 12.46 -7.32
CA SER A 65 20.16 12.23 -8.57
C SER A 65 19.78 10.77 -8.80
N SER A 66 20.46 9.80 -8.16
CA SER A 66 20.09 8.38 -8.24
C SER A 66 18.75 8.06 -7.56
N GLY A 67 18.28 8.96 -6.69
CA GLY A 67 17.04 8.77 -5.94
C GLY A 67 15.80 8.73 -6.83
N VAL A 68 15.86 9.38 -8.00
CA VAL A 68 14.76 9.40 -8.98
C VAL A 68 14.48 7.99 -9.52
N TRP A 69 15.54 7.28 -9.90
CA TRP A 69 15.44 5.90 -10.39
C TRP A 69 15.01 4.95 -9.29
N THR A 70 15.63 5.05 -8.11
CA THR A 70 15.32 4.19 -6.97
C THR A 70 13.86 4.34 -6.53
N LEU A 71 13.36 5.57 -6.42
CA LEU A 71 11.97 5.84 -6.05
C LEU A 71 10.99 5.41 -7.15
N GLY A 72 11.28 5.74 -8.42
CA GLY A 72 10.41 5.39 -9.53
C GLY A 72 10.27 3.89 -9.74
N ILE A 73 11.39 3.15 -9.70
CA ILE A 73 11.38 1.68 -9.82
C ILE A 73 10.69 1.05 -8.59
N GLY A 74 11.03 1.50 -7.37
CA GLY A 74 10.42 1.00 -6.15
C GLY A 74 8.90 1.19 -6.17
N LEU A 75 8.43 2.39 -6.48
CA LEU A 75 7.01 2.71 -6.50
C LEU A 75 6.26 1.96 -7.61
N GLY A 76 6.89 1.82 -8.78
CA GLY A 76 6.33 1.04 -9.89
C GLY A 76 6.22 -0.45 -9.57
N MET A 77 7.20 -1.03 -8.86
CA MET A 77 7.13 -2.42 -8.39
C MET A 77 6.06 -2.64 -7.33
N VAL A 78 5.89 -1.69 -6.40
CA VAL A 78 4.78 -1.72 -5.42
C VAL A 78 3.44 -1.66 -6.15
N MET A 79 3.29 -0.77 -7.14
CA MET A 79 2.07 -0.65 -7.95
C MET A 79 1.75 -1.93 -8.73
N ASN A 80 2.78 -2.58 -9.32
CA ASN A 80 2.59 -3.85 -10.01
C ASN A 80 2.19 -5.00 -9.07
N SER A 81 2.57 -4.91 -7.79
CA SER A 81 2.32 -5.96 -6.80
C SER A 81 0.94 -5.79 -6.13
N HIS A 82 0.65 -4.59 -5.65
CA HIS A 82 -0.60 -4.26 -4.98
C HIS A 82 -0.92 -2.77 -5.07
N VAL A 83 -1.92 -2.43 -5.89
CA VAL A 83 -2.30 -1.04 -6.21
C VAL A 83 -2.75 -0.25 -4.97
N ILE A 84 -3.45 -0.90 -4.03
CA ILE A 84 -3.89 -0.23 -2.79
C ILE A 84 -2.68 0.15 -1.92
N SER A 85 -1.69 -0.74 -1.80
CA SER A 85 -0.46 -0.43 -1.05
C SER A 85 0.33 0.69 -1.71
N ALA A 86 0.35 0.74 -3.05
CA ALA A 86 0.97 1.83 -3.78
C ALA A 86 0.27 3.17 -3.51
N LEU A 87 -1.07 3.19 -3.53
CA LEU A 87 -1.85 4.38 -3.22
C LEU A 87 -1.56 4.92 -1.81
N ILE A 88 -1.54 4.04 -0.81
CA ILE A 88 -1.20 4.41 0.58
C ILE A 88 0.23 4.97 0.64
N THR A 89 1.17 4.34 -0.07
CA THR A 89 2.57 4.79 -0.10
C THR A 89 2.70 6.18 -0.71
N VAL A 90 2.03 6.45 -1.83
CA VAL A 90 2.00 7.79 -2.44
C VAL A 90 1.41 8.81 -1.48
N LEU A 91 0.32 8.48 -0.79
CA LEU A 91 -0.31 9.37 0.18
C LEU A 91 0.64 9.68 1.35
N LEU A 92 1.37 8.68 1.86
CA LEU A 92 2.40 8.89 2.88
C LEU A 92 3.52 9.83 2.39
N LEU A 93 3.99 9.65 1.15
CA LEU A 93 5.01 10.53 0.56
C LEU A 93 4.50 11.97 0.39
N LEU A 94 3.24 12.15 -0.02
CA LEU A 94 2.60 13.47 -0.13
C LEU A 94 2.50 14.15 1.24
N VAL A 95 2.03 13.43 2.27
CA VAL A 95 1.97 13.97 3.63
C VAL A 95 3.37 14.37 4.12
N ALA A 96 4.37 13.52 3.88
CA ALA A 96 5.75 13.82 4.26
C ALA A 96 6.29 15.07 3.53
N GLU A 97 5.95 15.26 2.25
CA GLU A 97 6.31 16.46 1.49
C GLU A 97 5.58 17.72 1.98
N LEU A 98 4.29 17.61 2.33
CA LEU A 98 3.51 18.71 2.91
C LEU A 98 4.08 19.17 4.26
N ILE A 99 4.49 18.22 5.10
CA ILE A 99 5.15 18.52 6.37
C ILE A 99 6.47 19.27 6.10
N ARG A 100 7.31 18.79 5.18
CA ARG A 100 8.55 19.52 4.80
C ARG A 100 8.28 20.90 4.21
N GLY A 101 7.16 21.05 3.51
CA GLY A 101 6.64 22.33 3.05
C GLY A 101 6.30 23.30 4.16
N ALA A 102 5.57 22.84 5.16
CA ALA A 102 5.28 23.62 6.35
C ALA A 102 6.57 24.06 7.08
N LEU A 103 7.61 23.21 7.06
CA LEU A 103 8.94 23.53 7.62
C LEU A 103 9.83 24.40 6.72
N ARG A 104 9.31 24.95 5.60
CA ARG A 104 10.04 25.82 4.65
C ARG A 104 11.36 25.24 4.12
N ARG A 105 11.47 23.91 4.04
CA ARG A 105 12.67 23.23 3.50
C ARG A 105 12.50 22.75 2.05
N ILE A 106 11.51 23.25 1.32
CA ILE A 106 11.27 22.80 -0.05
C ILE A 106 12.23 23.51 -1.01
N ASN A 107 12.89 22.71 -1.83
CA ASN A 107 13.60 23.18 -3.00
C ASN A 107 12.84 22.75 -4.27
N LEU A 108 12.71 23.66 -5.24
CA LEU A 108 11.98 23.40 -6.49
C LEU A 108 12.62 22.28 -7.32
N GLU A 109 13.94 22.10 -7.19
CA GLU A 109 14.69 21.01 -7.81
C GLU A 109 14.28 19.63 -7.28
N GLU A 110 13.93 19.52 -6.00
CA GLU A 110 13.51 18.26 -5.38
C GLU A 110 12.10 17.88 -5.85
N ILE A 111 11.19 18.85 -5.92
CA ILE A 111 9.85 18.63 -6.50
C ILE A 111 9.95 18.10 -7.94
N LYS A 112 10.83 18.68 -8.76
CA LYS A 112 11.06 18.19 -10.13
C LYS A 112 11.54 16.73 -10.13
N LYS A 113 12.47 16.37 -9.25
CA LYS A 113 12.97 14.99 -9.09
C LYS A 113 11.84 14.02 -8.69
N PHE A 114 10.96 14.41 -7.77
CA PHE A 114 9.79 13.62 -7.41
C PHE A 114 8.82 13.45 -8.57
N PHE A 115 8.60 14.50 -9.36
CA PHE A 115 7.76 14.43 -10.56
C PHE A 115 8.32 13.45 -11.60
N TYR A 116 9.63 13.53 -11.90
CA TYR A 116 10.28 12.57 -12.80
C TYR A 116 10.22 11.13 -12.28
N ALA A 117 10.36 10.94 -10.96
CA ALA A 117 10.23 9.62 -10.35
C ALA A 117 8.79 9.06 -10.48
N GLY A 118 7.78 9.93 -10.37
CA GLY A 118 6.38 9.59 -10.65
C GLY A 118 6.16 9.12 -12.08
N ILE A 119 6.73 9.81 -13.07
CA ILE A 119 6.67 9.40 -14.49
C ILE A 119 7.30 8.01 -14.67
N ILE A 120 8.49 7.79 -14.10
CA ILE A 120 9.17 6.49 -14.17
C ILE A 120 8.31 5.40 -13.53
N SER A 121 7.70 5.69 -12.37
CA SER A 121 6.80 4.73 -11.70
C SER A 121 5.64 4.33 -12.60
N ILE A 122 5.00 5.28 -13.29
CA ILE A 122 3.89 5.02 -14.21
C ILE A 122 4.34 4.14 -15.38
N LEU A 123 5.52 4.43 -15.94
CA LEU A 123 6.11 3.63 -17.03
C LEU A 123 6.39 2.19 -16.58
N VAL A 124 6.96 2.02 -15.39
CA VAL A 124 7.23 0.70 -14.81
C VAL A 124 5.93 -0.06 -14.51
N SER A 125 4.87 0.63 -14.11
CA SER A 125 3.55 0.04 -13.84
C SER A 125 2.61 0.01 -15.04
N PHE A 126 3.11 0.25 -16.26
CA PHE A 126 2.26 0.36 -17.45
C PHE A 126 1.44 -0.92 -17.71
N TYR A 127 2.03 -2.09 -17.48
CA TYR A 127 1.35 -3.37 -17.69
C TYR A 127 0.10 -3.53 -16.81
N THR A 128 0.22 -3.25 -15.51
CA THR A 128 -0.91 -3.39 -14.58
C THR A 128 -1.96 -2.31 -14.77
N LEU A 129 -1.54 -1.06 -14.96
CA LEU A 129 -2.46 0.05 -15.26
C LEU A 129 -3.20 -0.16 -16.58
N GLY A 130 -2.51 -0.64 -17.62
CA GLY A 130 -3.10 -0.96 -18.92
C GLY A 130 -4.16 -2.07 -18.81
N ASN A 131 -3.86 -3.14 -18.05
CA ASN A 131 -4.83 -4.20 -17.80
C ASN A 131 -6.05 -3.70 -17.04
N MET A 132 -5.87 -2.87 -16.01
CA MET A 132 -6.99 -2.26 -15.27
C MET A 132 -7.83 -1.35 -16.16
N PHE A 133 -7.19 -0.51 -16.98
CA PHE A 133 -7.88 0.38 -17.91
C PHE A 133 -8.67 -0.39 -18.97
N LEU A 134 -8.12 -1.49 -19.49
CA LEU A 134 -8.78 -2.37 -20.44
C LEU A 134 -10.01 -3.04 -19.82
N LEU A 135 -9.90 -3.54 -18.58
CA LEU A 135 -11.01 -4.15 -17.85
C LEU A 135 -12.11 -3.13 -17.56
N MET A 136 -11.75 -1.90 -17.17
CA MET A 136 -12.68 -0.81 -16.92
C MET A 136 -13.41 -0.38 -18.21
N SER A 137 -12.68 -0.26 -19.33
CA SER A 137 -13.27 0.07 -20.64
C SER A 137 -14.20 -1.02 -21.17
N LYS A 138 -13.95 -2.28 -20.80
CA LYS A 138 -14.76 -3.44 -21.24
C LYS A 138 -15.94 -3.75 -20.32
N ASN A 139 -16.14 -3.00 -19.23
CA ASN A 139 -17.27 -3.10 -18.29
C ASN A 139 -17.68 -4.53 -17.84
N ASN A 140 -16.78 -5.51 -17.94
CA ASN A 140 -17.04 -6.90 -17.53
C ASN A 140 -16.51 -7.14 -16.11
N LEU A 141 -16.89 -6.27 -15.17
CA LEU A 141 -16.61 -6.48 -13.75
C LEU A 141 -17.76 -7.30 -13.16
N ILE A 142 -17.62 -8.62 -13.22
CA ILE A 142 -18.47 -9.52 -12.43
C ILE A 142 -18.11 -9.28 -10.97
N THR A 143 -18.92 -8.47 -10.28
CA THR A 143 -18.76 -8.32 -8.83
C THR A 143 -19.19 -9.64 -8.17
N PRO A 144 -18.38 -10.20 -7.26
CA PRO A 144 -18.80 -11.36 -6.47
C PRO A 144 -20.08 -10.99 -5.71
N ASN A 145 -21.03 -11.93 -5.62
CA ASN A 145 -22.28 -11.73 -4.91
C ASN A 145 -22.05 -11.01 -3.57
N LYS A 146 -22.59 -9.79 -3.46
CA LYS A 146 -22.51 -8.93 -2.29
C LYS A 146 -23.55 -9.39 -1.26
N THR A 147 -23.42 -10.61 -0.75
CA THR A 147 -24.32 -11.09 0.30
C THR A 147 -23.89 -10.46 1.62
N LEU A 148 -24.76 -9.64 2.19
CA LEU A 148 -24.60 -9.11 3.54
C LEU A 148 -24.66 -10.28 4.52
N THR A 149 -23.52 -10.65 5.08
CA THR A 149 -23.48 -11.63 6.16
C THR A 149 -23.51 -10.91 7.50
N PRO A 150 -24.39 -11.34 8.43
CA PRO A 150 -24.52 -10.70 9.73
C PRO A 150 -23.27 -10.94 10.58
N ILE A 151 -22.79 -9.87 11.22
CA ILE A 151 -21.68 -9.91 12.17
C ILE A 151 -22.21 -10.49 13.49
N ILE A 152 -21.58 -11.55 13.99
CA ILE A 152 -21.93 -12.16 15.29
C ILE A 152 -20.99 -11.58 16.37
N PRO A 153 -21.49 -10.77 17.33
CA PRO A 153 -20.64 -9.99 18.24
C PRO A 153 -19.77 -10.82 19.20
N ASP A 154 -20.21 -12.04 19.54
CA ASP A 154 -19.51 -12.97 20.43
C ASP A 154 -18.23 -13.53 19.79
N GLN A 155 -18.29 -13.88 18.50
CA GLN A 155 -17.15 -14.36 17.73
C GLN A 155 -16.13 -13.24 17.49
N MET A 156 -16.62 -12.01 17.29
CA MET A 156 -15.77 -10.82 17.18
C MET A 156 -15.02 -10.56 18.49
N TRP A 157 -15.73 -10.58 19.62
CA TRP A 157 -15.17 -10.32 20.94
C TRP A 157 -14.11 -11.36 21.34
N ASN A 158 -14.38 -12.64 21.11
CA ASN A 158 -13.42 -13.70 21.39
C ASN A 158 -12.19 -13.63 20.47
N SER A 159 -12.35 -13.23 19.21
CA SER A 159 -11.22 -13.06 18.28
C SER A 159 -10.31 -11.89 18.69
N MET A 160 -10.89 -10.80 19.22
CA MET A 160 -10.15 -9.66 19.77
C MET A 160 -9.35 -10.06 21.02
N LEU A 161 -9.96 -10.84 21.93
CA LEU A 161 -9.30 -11.29 23.16
C LEU A 161 -8.22 -12.34 22.92
N MET A 162 -8.44 -13.25 21.96
CA MET A 162 -7.50 -14.31 21.62
C MET A 162 -6.38 -13.85 20.68
N ASN A 163 -6.36 -12.56 20.32
CA ASN A 163 -5.41 -11.96 19.37
C ASN A 163 -5.25 -12.82 18.10
N ASN A 164 -6.36 -13.42 17.67
CA ASN A 164 -6.38 -14.40 16.60
C ASN A 164 -6.65 -13.65 15.30
N MET A 165 -5.57 -13.29 14.59
CA MET A 165 -5.61 -12.54 13.33
C MET A 165 -5.70 -13.43 12.09
N GLY A 166 -6.14 -14.69 12.23
CA GLY A 166 -6.37 -15.59 11.10
C GLY A 166 -7.75 -15.38 10.51
N ASP A 167 -7.83 -15.09 9.21
CA ASP A 167 -9.08 -14.91 8.44
C ASP A 167 -9.77 -16.27 8.20
N ARG A 168 -10.11 -16.97 9.29
CA ARG A 168 -10.74 -18.31 9.24
C ARG A 168 -12.23 -18.26 8.90
N THR A 169 -12.79 -17.06 8.76
CA THR A 169 -14.19 -16.87 8.44
C THR A 169 -14.35 -15.55 7.72
N ALA A 170 -14.67 -15.60 6.43
CA ALA A 170 -15.02 -14.46 5.56
C ALA A 170 -16.14 -13.55 6.12
N ASN A 171 -16.75 -13.94 7.25
CA ASN A 171 -17.79 -13.23 7.99
C ASN A 171 -17.28 -12.25 9.07
N SER A 172 -15.97 -12.20 9.36
CA SER A 172 -15.51 -11.55 10.61
C SER A 172 -15.00 -10.11 10.45
N TRP A 173 -14.74 -9.63 9.23
CA TRP A 173 -14.13 -8.30 9.03
C TRP A 173 -14.85 -7.49 7.93
N ASN A 174 -15.97 -6.88 8.31
CA ASN A 174 -16.74 -5.95 7.47
C ASN A 174 -16.10 -4.54 7.36
N ILE A 175 -14.77 -4.46 7.23
CA ILE A 175 -14.06 -3.20 6.91
C ILE A 175 -14.35 -2.76 5.46
N VAL A 176 -14.66 -3.71 4.57
CA VAL A 176 -15.00 -3.45 3.17
C VAL A 176 -16.37 -2.74 3.04
N SER A 177 -17.28 -2.95 3.99
CA SER A 177 -18.69 -2.53 3.91
C SER A 177 -18.91 -1.02 4.07
N ILE A 178 -18.07 -0.35 4.88
CA ILE A 178 -18.15 1.10 5.10
C ILE A 178 -17.63 1.85 3.87
N ALA A 179 -16.56 1.32 3.24
CA ALA A 179 -16.00 1.87 2.02
C ALA A 179 -16.97 1.74 0.82
N SER A 180 -17.74 0.64 0.74
CA SER A 180 -18.76 0.47 -0.30
C SER A 180 -19.94 1.41 -0.13
N TYR A 181 -20.40 1.66 1.11
CA TYR A 181 -21.53 2.56 1.37
C TYR A 181 -21.22 4.02 1.00
N LEU A 182 -19.96 4.43 1.23
CA LEU A 182 -19.48 5.76 0.82
C LEU A 182 -19.36 5.88 -0.71
N LEU A 183 -19.02 4.79 -1.41
CA LEU A 183 -18.97 4.76 -2.88
C LEU A 183 -20.37 4.80 -3.50
N ASP A 184 -21.35 4.11 -2.92
CA ASP A 184 -22.75 4.13 -3.40
C ASP A 184 -23.43 5.50 -3.21
N ILE A 185 -23.08 6.23 -2.15
CA ILE A 185 -23.52 7.62 -1.94
C ILE A 185 -22.89 8.57 -2.97
N VAL A 186 -21.65 8.30 -3.39
CA VAL A 186 -20.92 9.11 -4.38
C VAL A 186 -21.33 8.77 -5.82
N SER A 187 -21.79 7.55 -6.09
CA SER A 187 -22.19 7.10 -7.44
C SER A 187 -23.65 7.43 -7.81
N GLY A 188 -24.49 7.83 -6.86
CA GLY A 188 -25.78 8.45 -7.14
C GLY A 188 -26.87 7.51 -7.71
N GLU A 189 -26.75 6.20 -7.55
CA GLU A 189 -27.81 5.24 -7.92
C GLU A 189 -28.61 4.83 -6.68
N ILE A 190 -29.71 5.56 -6.42
CA ILE A 190 -30.82 5.06 -5.62
C ILE A 190 -31.51 3.98 -6.48
N THR A 191 -31.16 2.72 -6.28
CA THR A 191 -31.97 1.61 -6.82
C THR A 191 -33.01 1.23 -5.78
N GLU A 192 -34.26 1.56 -6.11
CA GLU A 192 -35.46 1.22 -5.36
C GLU A 192 -35.49 -0.26 -5.00
N ILE A 193 -35.58 -0.51 -3.69
CA ILE A 193 -35.83 -1.83 -3.13
C ILE A 193 -37.32 -2.13 -3.38
N HIS A 194 -37.62 -2.74 -4.52
CA HIS A 194 -38.90 -3.43 -4.72
C HIS A 194 -38.86 -4.76 -3.94
N ILE A 195 -39.34 -4.68 -2.70
CA ILE A 195 -39.89 -5.81 -1.95
C ILE A 195 -41.08 -6.33 -2.78
N PHE A 196 -41.07 -7.60 -3.23
CA PHE A 196 -42.23 -8.51 -3.22
C PHE A 196 -41.90 -9.85 -3.89
N SER A 197 -42.40 -10.92 -3.24
CA SER A 197 -42.44 -12.34 -3.61
C SER A 197 -41.17 -13.14 -3.38
#